data_AF-X1GK19-F1
#
_entry.id   AF-X1GK19-F1
#
_cell.length_a   1.000
_cell.length_b   1.000
_cell.length_c   1.000
_cell.angle_alpha   90.00
_cell.angle_beta   90.00
_cell.angle_gamma   90.00
#
_symmetry.space_group_name_H-M   'P 1'
#
loop_
_entity.id
_entity.type
_entity.pdbx_description
1 polymer ?
#
loop_
_entity_poly.entity_id
_entity_poly.type
_entity_poly.pdbx_seq_one_letter_code
_entity_poly.pdbx_strand_id
1 'polypeptide(L)'
;MGDFAGNGYLVDLDEYAKKLDPKMDDVTPGYGKLYCKYGGKLYAVPFDGDVLSLYYRKDLFDSGTEKAAFKAGYGYDLKPPATWKEYLEVAKFFTRNKGEKLAGEVLNRDFYGTAFYGQRDWAWAWWGNRFGTLGGVYFDERTMEPAINSKAGVDALNDMIAIKEFCPPDILAFGYEELKDAFLNGQTSMVIQWPCVGKKGADPEQSKIVGKVGVAGVPGGMVKGELYRRAMMPCGRVLAVTKDSKYPWEAYQVIQYLTTVTSLDDVSTAETGLDPYRYSHFTQPEAYG
;
A
#
# COMPACT_ATOMS: atom_id res chain seq x y z
N MET A 1 12.06 10.36 -9.38
CA MET A 1 12.42 11.79 -9.34
C MET A 1 13.90 12.02 -9.59
N GLY A 2 14.81 11.44 -8.79
CA GLY A 2 16.27 11.63 -8.94
C GLY A 2 16.82 11.41 -10.35
N ASP A 3 16.43 10.32 -11.03
CA ASP A 3 16.93 10.04 -12.39
C ASP A 3 16.47 11.09 -13.41
N PHE A 4 15.24 11.59 -13.33
CA PHE A 4 14.72 12.55 -14.30
C PHE A 4 15.18 13.98 -14.02
N ALA A 5 15.07 14.42 -12.76
CA ALA A 5 15.48 15.77 -12.37
C ALA A 5 17.01 15.93 -12.35
N GLY A 6 17.74 14.93 -11.85
CA GLY A 6 19.21 14.94 -11.77
C GLY A 6 19.89 14.94 -13.14
N ASN A 7 19.32 14.26 -14.13
CA ASN A 7 19.78 14.34 -15.53
C ASN A 7 19.21 15.55 -16.29
N GLY A 8 18.45 16.41 -15.62
CA GLY A 8 17.97 17.66 -16.19
C GLY A 8 16.89 17.49 -17.26
N TYR A 9 16.09 16.43 -17.22
CA TYR A 9 14.98 16.20 -18.16
C TYR A 9 13.70 16.95 -17.78
N LEU A 10 13.60 17.45 -16.56
CA LEU A 10 12.40 18.12 -16.04
C LEU A 10 12.63 19.63 -15.87
N VAL A 11 11.55 20.39 -16.06
CA VAL A 11 11.49 21.81 -15.75
C VAL A 11 11.42 22.01 -14.24
N ASP A 12 12.19 22.96 -13.74
CA ASP A 12 12.06 23.47 -12.36
C ASP A 12 10.75 24.27 -12.27
N LEU A 13 9.83 23.81 -11.41
CA LEU A 13 8.48 24.36 -11.29
C LEU A 13 8.38 25.50 -10.28
N ASP A 14 9.44 25.88 -9.56
CA ASP A 14 9.38 26.85 -8.47
C ASP A 14 8.84 28.23 -8.95
N GLU A 15 9.30 28.71 -10.12
CA GLU A 15 8.81 29.98 -10.69
C GLU A 15 7.37 29.90 -11.21
N TYR A 16 6.91 28.71 -11.62
CA TYR A 16 5.52 28.50 -12.02
C TYR A 16 4.60 28.44 -10.79
N ALA A 17 5.03 27.76 -9.73
CA ALA A 17 4.29 27.65 -8.47
C ALA A 17 4.10 28.99 -7.77
N LYS A 18 5.02 29.95 -7.96
CA LYS A 18 4.84 31.35 -7.50
C LYS A 18 3.74 32.09 -8.26
N LYS A 19 3.53 31.76 -9.55
CA LYS A 19 2.54 32.44 -10.41
C LYS A 19 1.16 31.80 -10.30
N LEU A 20 1.10 30.49 -10.18
CA LEU A 20 -0.12 29.70 -10.02
C LEU A 20 0.14 28.60 -9.01
N ASP A 21 -0.41 28.76 -7.81
CA ASP A 21 -0.11 27.91 -6.66
C ASP A 21 -0.71 26.49 -6.79
N PRO A 22 0.11 25.42 -6.78
CA PRO A 22 -0.35 24.03 -6.82
C PRO A 22 -0.72 23.46 -5.44
N LYS A 23 -0.78 24.33 -4.41
CA LYS A 23 -1.22 24.01 -3.05
C LYS A 23 -0.35 22.93 -2.40
N MET A 24 0.98 23.05 -2.51
CA MET A 24 1.89 22.04 -1.95
C MET A 24 1.82 21.92 -0.42
N ASP A 25 1.37 22.96 0.28
CA ASP A 25 1.20 22.90 1.74
C ASP A 25 0.06 21.97 2.18
N ASP A 26 -0.88 21.68 1.27
CA ASP A 26 -1.94 20.70 1.47
C ASP A 26 -1.48 19.28 1.10
N VAL A 27 -0.32 19.10 0.46
CA VAL A 27 0.23 17.77 0.15
C VAL A 27 0.94 17.20 1.38
N THR A 28 0.71 15.92 1.69
CA THR A 28 1.39 15.32 2.85
C THR A 28 2.92 15.25 2.63
N PRO A 29 3.73 15.41 3.70
CA PRO A 29 5.19 15.50 3.56
C PRO A 29 5.86 14.31 2.85
N GLY A 30 5.28 13.11 2.97
CA GLY A 30 5.79 11.90 2.31
C GLY A 30 5.81 12.08 0.80
N TYR A 31 4.67 12.39 0.18
CA TYR A 31 4.56 12.60 -1.26
C TYR A 31 5.28 13.88 -1.71
N GLY A 32 5.11 14.97 -0.98
CA GLY A 32 5.69 16.27 -1.34
C GLY A 32 7.22 16.27 -1.32
N LYS A 33 7.86 15.58 -0.38
CA LYS A 33 9.33 15.53 -0.30
C LYS A 33 9.93 14.43 -1.16
N LEU A 34 9.39 13.21 -1.10
CA LEU A 34 10.01 12.05 -1.76
C LEU A 34 9.73 12.03 -3.26
N TYR A 35 8.54 12.42 -3.69
CA TYR A 35 8.13 12.26 -5.09
C TYR A 35 8.28 13.53 -5.92
N CYS A 36 8.17 14.70 -5.29
CA CYS A 36 8.00 15.96 -6.02
C CYS A 36 9.24 16.83 -6.07
N LYS A 37 10.20 16.62 -5.15
CA LYS A 37 11.38 17.48 -5.01
C LYS A 37 12.69 16.75 -5.30
N TYR A 38 13.67 17.49 -5.82
CA TYR A 38 15.06 17.05 -5.99
C TYR A 38 15.99 18.24 -5.80
N GLY A 39 17.09 18.08 -5.07
CA GLY A 39 18.02 19.18 -4.80
C GLY A 39 17.37 20.42 -4.16
N GLY A 40 16.30 20.24 -3.38
CA GLY A 40 15.54 21.32 -2.74
C GLY A 40 14.47 22.00 -3.62
N LYS A 41 14.44 21.72 -4.93
CA LYS A 41 13.55 22.36 -5.91
C LYS A 41 12.34 21.48 -6.24
N LEU A 42 11.22 22.11 -6.63
CA LEU A 42 10.02 21.41 -7.09
C LEU A 42 10.13 21.03 -8.57
N TYR A 43 9.90 19.77 -8.90
CA TYR A 43 9.96 19.26 -10.27
C TYR A 43 8.67 18.56 -10.73
N ALA A 44 7.79 18.21 -9.80
CA ALA A 44 6.50 17.60 -10.10
C ALA A 44 5.47 17.94 -9.03
N VAL A 45 4.20 17.66 -9.32
CA VAL A 45 3.09 17.74 -8.37
C VAL A 45 2.49 16.34 -8.22
N PRO A 46 2.15 15.87 -7.00
CA PRO A 46 1.59 14.55 -6.82
C PRO A 46 0.24 14.43 -7.48
N PHE A 47 -0.04 13.24 -7.99
CA PHE A 47 -1.29 12.90 -8.66
C PHE A 47 -1.90 11.61 -8.10
N ASP A 48 -1.08 10.76 -7.48
CA ASP A 48 -1.52 9.51 -6.88
C ASP A 48 -0.78 9.23 -5.56
N GLY A 49 -1.55 9.03 -4.49
CA GLY A 49 -1.11 8.90 -3.10
C GLY A 49 -0.82 7.48 -2.67
N ASP A 50 -0.10 6.73 -3.48
CA ASP A 50 0.16 5.31 -3.23
C ASP A 50 0.93 5.03 -1.93
N VAL A 51 0.25 4.36 -0.99
CA VAL A 51 0.83 3.83 0.25
C VAL A 51 0.19 2.50 0.61
N LEU A 52 0.99 1.48 0.90
CA LEU A 52 0.41 0.18 1.25
C LEU A 52 -0.31 0.24 2.60
N SER A 53 -1.47 -0.41 2.64
CA SER A 53 -2.34 -0.59 3.81
C SER A 53 -2.70 -2.07 3.96
N LEU A 54 -3.11 -2.48 5.16
CA LEU A 54 -3.62 -3.81 5.41
C LEU A 54 -5.15 -3.82 5.26
N TYR A 55 -5.64 -4.59 4.32
CA TYR A 55 -7.06 -4.90 4.16
C TYR A 55 -7.36 -6.26 4.76
N TYR A 56 -8.49 -6.37 5.45
CA TYR A 56 -8.91 -7.61 6.09
C TYR A 56 -10.42 -7.83 6.00
N ARG A 57 -10.83 -9.09 6.12
CA ARG A 57 -12.23 -9.51 6.15
C ARG A 57 -12.82 -9.25 7.53
N LYS A 58 -13.35 -8.04 7.76
CA LYS A 58 -13.88 -7.65 9.07
C LYS A 58 -14.99 -8.59 9.55
N ASP A 59 -15.79 -9.14 8.64
CA ASP A 59 -16.83 -10.13 8.99
C ASP A 59 -16.25 -11.43 9.57
N LEU A 60 -15.09 -11.89 9.08
CA LEU A 60 -14.38 -13.03 9.65
C LEU A 60 -13.72 -12.68 10.98
N PHE A 61 -13.11 -11.49 11.07
CA PHE A 61 -12.49 -11.02 12.30
C PHE A 61 -13.51 -10.72 13.39
N ASP A 62 -14.76 -10.38 13.03
CA ASP A 62 -15.86 -10.10 13.94
C ASP A 62 -16.67 -11.33 14.34
N SER A 63 -16.49 -12.46 13.65
CA SER A 63 -17.14 -13.71 13.97
C SER A 63 -16.79 -14.19 15.37
N GLY A 64 -17.81 -14.41 16.20
CA GLY A 64 -17.62 -14.94 17.57
C GLY A 64 -16.97 -16.32 17.60
N THR A 65 -17.22 -17.17 16.60
CA THR A 65 -16.59 -18.49 16.50
C THR A 65 -15.10 -18.37 16.22
N GLU A 66 -14.71 -17.48 15.31
CA GLU A 66 -13.31 -17.28 14.94
C GLU A 66 -12.55 -16.56 16.07
N LYS A 67 -13.15 -15.56 16.72
CA LYS A 67 -12.57 -14.91 17.91
C LYS A 67 -12.26 -15.91 19.02
N ALA A 68 -13.22 -16.79 19.34
CA ALA A 68 -13.05 -17.80 20.38
C ALA A 68 -11.99 -18.84 20.00
N ALA A 69 -12.01 -19.34 18.76
CA ALA A 69 -11.05 -20.33 18.27
C ALA A 69 -9.62 -19.76 18.23
N PHE A 70 -9.46 -18.54 17.74
CA PHE A 70 -8.16 -17.87 17.70
C PHE A 70 -7.59 -17.66 19.10
N LYS A 71 -8.40 -17.14 20.03
CA LYS A 71 -7.98 -16.93 21.42
C LYS A 71 -7.59 -18.23 22.11
N ALA A 72 -8.33 -19.32 21.87
CA ALA A 72 -7.99 -20.64 22.41
C ALA A 72 -6.67 -21.18 21.83
N GLY A 73 -6.38 -20.93 20.55
CA GLY A 73 -5.16 -21.41 19.89
C GLY A 73 -3.90 -20.57 20.15
N TYR A 74 -4.03 -19.25 20.23
CA TYR A 74 -2.90 -18.31 20.30
C TYR A 74 -2.80 -17.55 21.62
N GLY A 75 -3.82 -17.59 22.47
CA GLY A 75 -3.79 -16.98 23.81
C GLY A 75 -4.02 -15.46 23.85
N TYR A 76 -4.40 -14.83 22.74
CA TYR A 76 -4.76 -13.41 22.69
C TYR A 76 -5.96 -13.16 21.76
N ASP A 77 -6.58 -11.98 21.88
CA ASP A 77 -7.77 -11.64 21.12
C ASP A 77 -7.45 -11.45 19.62
N LEU A 78 -8.31 -12.01 18.77
CA LEU A 78 -8.25 -11.81 17.32
C LEU A 78 -8.50 -10.35 16.97
N LYS A 79 -7.53 -9.73 16.30
CA LYS A 79 -7.54 -8.33 15.85
C LYS A 79 -6.71 -8.23 14.57
N PRO A 80 -6.89 -7.16 13.76
CA PRO A 80 -5.98 -6.88 12.66
C PRO A 80 -4.52 -6.86 13.16
N PRO A 81 -3.60 -7.63 12.53
CA PRO A 81 -2.25 -7.81 13.04
C PRO A 81 -1.46 -6.50 13.02
N ALA A 82 -0.90 -6.14 14.18
CA ALA A 82 -0.06 -4.97 14.35
C ALA A 82 1.43 -5.29 14.10
N THR A 83 1.84 -6.55 14.20
CA THR A 83 3.23 -7.00 13.98
C THR A 83 3.34 -8.07 12.91
N TRP A 84 4.52 -8.23 12.29
CA TRP A 84 4.76 -9.33 11.31
C TRP A 84 4.57 -10.72 11.91
N LYS A 85 4.88 -10.88 13.20
CA LYS A 85 4.59 -12.12 13.93
C LYS A 85 3.09 -12.39 14.01
N GLU A 86 2.31 -11.41 14.48
CA GLU A 86 0.84 -11.52 14.52
C GLU A 86 0.28 -11.76 13.11
N TYR A 87 0.86 -11.15 12.07
CA TYR A 87 0.46 -11.36 10.68
C TYR A 87 0.66 -12.81 10.22
N LEU A 88 1.78 -13.44 10.57
CA LEU A 88 2.00 -14.87 10.29
C LEU A 88 1.02 -15.77 11.05
N GLU A 89 0.78 -15.48 12.33
CA GLU A 89 -0.14 -16.25 13.18
C GLU A 89 -1.60 -16.15 12.70
N VAL A 90 -2.04 -14.94 12.34
CA VAL A 90 -3.37 -14.70 11.77
C VAL A 90 -3.52 -15.37 10.41
N ALA A 91 -2.51 -15.29 9.53
CA ALA A 91 -2.54 -15.97 8.24
C ALA A 91 -2.62 -17.49 8.41
N LYS A 92 -1.81 -18.04 9.31
CA LYS A 92 -1.86 -19.47 9.66
C LYS A 92 -3.23 -19.85 10.21
N PHE A 93 -3.77 -19.04 11.12
CA PHE A 93 -5.08 -19.31 11.71
C PHE A 93 -6.19 -19.35 10.68
N PHE A 94 -6.22 -18.46 9.69
CA PHE A 94 -7.33 -18.41 8.75
C PHE A 94 -7.20 -19.38 7.57
N THR A 95 -6.01 -19.90 7.29
CA THR A 95 -5.82 -20.86 6.20
C THR A 95 -6.63 -22.14 6.43
N ARG A 96 -7.44 -22.52 5.44
CA ARG A 96 -8.34 -23.68 5.46
C ARG A 96 -8.36 -24.36 4.10
N ASN A 97 -8.46 -25.68 4.11
CA ASN A 97 -8.76 -26.49 2.94
C ASN A 97 -10.26 -26.50 2.65
N LYS A 98 -10.61 -26.79 1.40
CA LYS A 98 -11.98 -27.11 1.00
C LYS A 98 -12.59 -28.17 1.92
N GLY A 99 -13.83 -27.96 2.32
CA GLY A 99 -14.58 -28.84 3.22
C GLY A 99 -14.42 -28.51 4.72
N GLU A 100 -13.44 -27.69 5.08
CA GLU A 100 -13.34 -27.17 6.45
C GLU A 100 -14.34 -26.04 6.70
N LYS A 101 -14.57 -25.73 7.99
CA LYS A 101 -15.45 -24.63 8.39
C LYS A 101 -14.68 -23.33 8.55
N LEU A 102 -15.30 -22.24 8.11
CA LEU A 102 -14.86 -20.86 8.33
C LEU A 102 -16.09 -20.01 8.69
N ALA A 103 -16.08 -19.38 9.86
CA ALA A 103 -17.18 -18.59 10.39
C ALA A 103 -18.54 -19.34 10.36
N GLY A 104 -18.51 -20.65 10.65
CA GLY A 104 -19.69 -21.53 10.67
C GLY A 104 -20.04 -22.17 9.32
N GLU A 105 -19.51 -21.66 8.21
CA GLU A 105 -19.81 -22.14 6.86
C GLU A 105 -18.79 -23.17 6.36
N VAL A 106 -19.26 -24.20 5.65
CA VAL A 106 -18.38 -25.20 5.03
C VAL A 106 -17.85 -24.66 3.70
N LEU A 107 -16.53 -24.63 3.54
CA LEU A 107 -15.89 -24.07 2.36
C LEU A 107 -16.02 -24.99 1.14
N ASN A 108 -16.32 -24.41 -0.02
CA ASN A 108 -16.38 -25.13 -1.31
C ASN A 108 -15.06 -25.06 -2.10
N ARG A 109 -14.07 -24.34 -1.58
CA ARG A 109 -12.72 -24.13 -2.13
C ARG A 109 -11.74 -23.89 -0.98
N ASP A 110 -10.44 -23.98 -1.26
CA ASP A 110 -9.42 -23.58 -0.29
C ASP A 110 -9.52 -22.08 0.01
N PHE A 111 -9.16 -21.71 1.22
CA PHE A 111 -9.18 -20.34 1.72
C PHE A 111 -7.83 -20.05 2.38
N TYR A 112 -7.23 -18.91 2.03
CA TYR A 112 -5.86 -18.61 2.41
C TYR A 112 -5.83 -17.51 3.46
N GLY A 113 -4.87 -17.61 4.37
CA GLY A 113 -4.63 -16.57 5.36
C GLY A 113 -4.36 -15.22 4.72
N THR A 114 -3.55 -15.20 3.66
CA THR A 114 -3.19 -13.95 2.99
C THR A 114 -2.75 -14.19 1.54
N ALA A 115 -2.46 -13.12 0.82
CA ALA A 115 -1.66 -13.11 -0.40
C ALA A 115 -0.72 -11.89 -0.40
N PHE A 116 0.30 -11.89 -1.26
CA PHE A 116 1.22 -10.79 -1.52
C PHE A 116 1.59 -10.73 -3.01
N TYR A 117 2.17 -9.60 -3.44
CA TYR A 117 2.64 -9.42 -4.82
C TYR A 117 3.90 -10.25 -5.06
N GLY A 118 3.82 -11.31 -5.86
CA GLY A 118 4.90 -12.29 -6.01
C GLY A 118 5.69 -12.21 -7.32
N GLN A 119 5.20 -11.49 -8.33
CA GLN A 119 5.92 -11.34 -9.60
C GLN A 119 7.28 -10.66 -9.41
N ARG A 120 8.28 -11.17 -10.14
CA ARG A 120 9.72 -10.90 -9.97
C ARG A 120 10.09 -9.42 -9.94
N ASP A 121 9.41 -8.57 -10.70
CA ASP A 121 9.84 -7.18 -10.90
C ASP A 121 9.36 -6.24 -9.78
N TRP A 122 8.40 -6.68 -8.96
CA TRP A 122 7.71 -5.81 -7.99
C TRP A 122 7.58 -6.41 -6.59
N ALA A 123 7.88 -7.70 -6.40
CA ALA A 123 7.86 -8.35 -5.08
C ALA A 123 8.74 -7.63 -4.03
N TRP A 124 9.76 -6.88 -4.47
CA TRP A 124 10.62 -6.09 -3.59
C TRP A 124 9.82 -5.07 -2.75
N ALA A 125 8.69 -4.56 -3.24
CA ALA A 125 7.85 -3.62 -2.50
C ALA A 125 7.23 -4.26 -1.25
N TRP A 126 6.82 -5.53 -1.34
CA TRP A 126 6.27 -6.28 -0.20
C TRP A 126 7.37 -6.74 0.76
N TRP A 127 8.56 -7.05 0.26
CA TRP A 127 9.76 -7.24 1.08
C TRP A 127 10.12 -5.96 1.84
N GLY A 128 10.03 -4.82 1.17
CA GLY A 128 10.46 -3.54 1.72
C GLY A 128 9.60 -3.04 2.89
N ASN A 129 8.31 -3.41 2.95
CA ASN A 129 7.48 -3.19 4.15
C ASN A 129 8.15 -3.82 5.39
N ARG A 130 8.63 -5.06 5.28
CA ARG A 130 9.31 -5.76 6.37
C ARG A 130 10.67 -5.13 6.62
N PHE A 131 11.49 -4.98 5.58
CA PHE A 131 12.84 -4.45 5.68
C PHE A 131 12.89 -3.12 6.43
N GLY A 132 12.08 -2.13 6.04
CA GLY A 132 12.06 -0.82 6.69
C GLY A 132 11.58 -0.88 8.14
N THR A 133 10.64 -1.75 8.46
CA THR A 133 10.15 -1.93 9.85
C THR A 133 11.12 -2.68 10.76
N LEU A 134 12.01 -3.49 10.19
CA LEU A 134 13.07 -4.20 10.92
C LEU A 134 14.35 -3.37 11.07
N GLY A 135 14.29 -2.06 10.73
CA GLY A 135 15.42 -1.14 10.84
C GLY A 135 16.39 -1.19 9.66
N GLY A 136 15.98 -1.81 8.54
CA GLY A 136 16.76 -1.85 7.32
C GLY A 136 16.94 -0.46 6.68
N VAL A 137 18.13 -0.23 6.13
CA VAL A 137 18.49 0.94 5.34
C VAL A 137 19.08 0.45 4.02
N TYR A 138 18.66 1.05 2.89
CA TYR A 138 19.03 0.56 1.56
C TYR A 138 20.53 0.67 1.24
N PHE A 139 21.15 1.74 1.71
CA PHE A 139 22.56 2.05 1.47
C PHE A 139 23.20 2.57 2.75
N ASP A 140 24.49 2.33 2.91
CA ASP A 140 25.27 3.09 3.90
C ASP A 140 25.29 4.58 3.53
N GLU A 141 24.99 5.46 4.48
CA GLU A 141 24.82 6.90 4.22
C GLU A 141 26.14 7.61 3.84
N ARG A 142 27.29 7.00 4.12
CA ARG A 142 28.62 7.58 3.86
C ARG A 142 29.27 6.99 2.63
N THR A 143 29.21 5.67 2.49
CA THR A 143 29.89 4.95 1.40
C THR A 143 28.99 4.71 0.20
N MET A 144 27.67 4.82 0.37
CA MET A 144 26.65 4.42 -0.62
C MET A 144 26.72 2.93 -0.99
N GLU A 145 27.39 2.10 -0.19
CA GLU A 145 27.40 0.66 -0.38
C GLU A 145 25.99 0.07 -0.13
N PRO A 146 25.49 -0.83 -1.00
CA PRO A 146 24.19 -1.46 -0.80
C PRO A 146 24.15 -2.30 0.48
N ALA A 147 23.13 -2.08 1.32
CA ALA A 147 22.96 -2.74 2.62
C ALA A 147 21.70 -3.65 2.69
N ILE A 148 21.15 -4.00 1.53
CA ILE A 148 19.94 -4.82 1.42
C ILE A 148 20.13 -6.26 1.93
N ASN A 149 21.36 -6.76 1.98
CA ASN A 149 21.72 -8.09 2.50
C ASN A 149 22.07 -8.08 4.01
N SER A 150 21.81 -6.98 4.70
CA SER A 150 21.91 -6.90 6.16
C SER A 150 20.99 -7.90 6.85
N LYS A 151 21.18 -8.10 8.17
CA LYS A 151 20.32 -8.98 8.97
C LYS A 151 18.82 -8.67 8.77
N ALA A 152 18.45 -7.39 8.76
CA ALA A 152 17.06 -6.97 8.54
C ALA A 152 16.52 -7.42 7.17
N GLY A 153 17.37 -7.41 6.13
CA GLY A 153 16.99 -7.84 4.79
C GLY A 153 16.82 -9.37 4.68
N VAL A 154 17.70 -10.12 5.32
CA VAL A 154 17.60 -11.58 5.41
C VAL A 154 16.38 -12.00 6.23
N ASP A 155 16.14 -11.37 7.38
CA ASP A 155 14.97 -11.62 8.22
C ASP A 155 13.66 -11.31 7.45
N ALA A 156 13.61 -10.17 6.75
CA ALA A 156 12.46 -9.79 5.92
C ALA A 156 12.17 -10.82 4.82
N LEU A 157 13.22 -11.39 4.18
CA LEU A 157 13.05 -12.43 3.18
C LEU A 157 12.58 -13.76 3.81
N ASN A 158 13.14 -14.14 4.95
CA ASN A 158 12.71 -15.35 5.67
C ASN A 158 11.24 -15.26 6.10
N ASP A 159 10.79 -14.09 6.57
CA ASP A 159 9.37 -13.85 6.88
C ASP A 159 8.48 -13.98 5.63
N MET A 160 8.96 -13.54 4.45
CA MET A 160 8.25 -13.73 3.19
C MET A 160 8.22 -15.20 2.75
N ILE A 161 9.28 -15.97 3.00
CA ILE A 161 9.29 -17.41 2.73
C ILE A 161 8.30 -18.13 3.66
N ALA A 162 8.29 -17.78 4.96
CA ALA A 162 7.38 -18.38 5.93
C ALA A 162 5.91 -18.08 5.63
N ILE A 163 5.56 -16.82 5.30
CA ILE A 163 4.17 -16.45 5.02
C ILE A 163 3.65 -17.06 3.72
N LYS A 164 4.54 -17.42 2.78
CA LYS A 164 4.16 -18.06 1.51
C LYS A 164 3.36 -19.35 1.72
N GLU A 165 3.61 -20.09 2.81
CA GLU A 165 2.85 -21.31 3.15
C GLU A 165 1.35 -21.05 3.32
N PHE A 166 0.95 -19.81 3.63
CA PHE A 166 -0.44 -19.40 3.87
C PHE A 166 -1.01 -18.56 2.74
N CYS A 167 -0.38 -18.62 1.56
CA CYS A 167 -0.79 -17.97 0.32
C CYS A 167 -1.29 -19.00 -0.71
N PRO A 168 -2.01 -18.56 -1.75
CA PRO A 168 -2.28 -19.40 -2.93
C PRO A 168 -1.01 -20.06 -3.49
N PRO A 169 -1.06 -21.31 -3.99
CA PRO A 169 0.12 -22.02 -4.48
C PRO A 169 0.88 -21.31 -5.60
N ASP A 170 0.18 -20.54 -6.43
CA ASP A 170 0.67 -19.78 -7.57
C ASP A 170 1.06 -18.34 -7.23
N ILE A 171 1.23 -18.01 -5.95
CA ILE A 171 1.49 -16.64 -5.47
C ILE A 171 2.66 -15.93 -6.17
N LEU A 172 3.67 -16.66 -6.64
CA LEU A 172 4.81 -16.07 -7.36
C LEU A 172 4.44 -15.52 -8.75
N ALA A 173 3.27 -15.88 -9.29
CA ALA A 173 2.72 -15.33 -10.51
C ALA A 173 1.79 -14.13 -10.28
N PHE A 174 1.43 -13.83 -9.03
CA PHE A 174 0.48 -12.74 -8.73
C PHE A 174 1.11 -11.38 -8.96
N GLY A 175 0.51 -10.62 -9.86
CA GLY A 175 0.71 -9.18 -10.02
C GLY A 175 -0.37 -8.39 -9.29
N TYR A 176 -0.63 -7.18 -9.76
CA TYR A 176 -1.65 -6.31 -9.17
C TYR A 176 -3.06 -6.92 -9.27
N GLU A 177 -3.45 -7.37 -10.46
CA GLU A 177 -4.82 -7.82 -10.73
C GLU A 177 -5.13 -9.12 -9.98
N GLU A 178 -4.25 -10.13 -10.04
CA GLU A 178 -4.45 -11.40 -9.36
C GLU A 178 -4.50 -11.22 -7.84
N LEU A 179 -3.64 -10.36 -7.28
CA LEU A 179 -3.62 -10.07 -5.85
C LEU A 179 -4.90 -9.36 -5.38
N LYS A 180 -5.34 -8.36 -6.14
CA LYS A 180 -6.61 -7.66 -5.91
C LYS A 180 -7.77 -8.65 -5.96
N ASP A 181 -7.87 -9.42 -7.04
CA ASP A 181 -8.97 -10.35 -7.27
C ASP A 181 -9.02 -11.45 -6.22
N ALA A 182 -7.87 -11.93 -5.74
CA ALA A 182 -7.83 -12.92 -4.66
C ALA A 182 -8.53 -12.42 -3.39
N PHE A 183 -8.31 -11.15 -3.02
CA PHE A 183 -8.99 -10.57 -1.87
C PHE A 183 -10.46 -10.26 -2.17
N LEU A 184 -10.76 -9.54 -3.26
CA LEU A 184 -12.11 -9.08 -3.60
C LEU A 184 -13.09 -10.22 -3.93
N ASN A 185 -12.59 -11.36 -4.40
CA ASN A 185 -13.37 -12.58 -4.56
C ASN A 185 -13.54 -13.37 -3.27
N GLY A 186 -12.97 -12.92 -2.15
CA GLY A 186 -13.04 -13.56 -0.85
C GLY A 186 -12.25 -14.87 -0.76
N GLN A 187 -11.09 -14.97 -1.41
CA GLN A 187 -10.20 -16.13 -1.30
C GLN A 187 -9.18 -16.00 -0.16
N THR A 188 -8.93 -14.77 0.32
CA THR A 188 -8.00 -14.51 1.43
C THR A 188 -8.67 -13.80 2.61
N SER A 189 -8.13 -14.01 3.82
CA SER A 189 -8.61 -13.31 5.03
C SER A 189 -8.12 -11.87 5.11
N MET A 190 -6.93 -11.62 4.58
CA MET A 190 -6.29 -10.32 4.55
C MET A 190 -5.35 -10.17 3.35
N VAL A 191 -5.01 -8.93 3.02
CA VAL A 191 -4.06 -8.58 1.97
C VAL A 191 -3.41 -7.24 2.29
N ILE A 192 -2.11 -7.10 2.01
CA ILE A 192 -1.46 -5.79 1.99
C ILE A 192 -1.54 -5.26 0.56
N GLN A 193 -2.15 -4.10 0.36
CA GLN A 193 -2.43 -3.52 -0.97
C GLN A 193 -2.48 -1.98 -0.90
N TRP A 194 -2.44 -1.33 -2.05
CA TRP A 194 -2.70 0.10 -2.23
C TRP A 194 -4.13 0.51 -1.86
N PRO A 195 -4.37 1.82 -1.62
CA PRO A 195 -5.66 2.30 -1.14
C PRO A 195 -6.84 2.05 -2.09
N CYS A 196 -6.58 2.02 -3.40
CA CYS A 196 -7.59 1.80 -4.42
C CYS A 196 -8.35 0.47 -4.26
N VAL A 197 -7.74 -0.56 -3.64
CA VAL A 197 -8.44 -1.83 -3.38
C VAL A 197 -9.47 -1.72 -2.25
N GLY A 198 -9.28 -0.80 -1.31
CA GLY A 198 -10.32 -0.45 -0.35
C GLY A 198 -11.58 0.08 -1.05
N LYS A 199 -11.40 1.02 -1.98
CA LYS A 199 -12.49 1.60 -2.78
C LYS A 199 -13.20 0.55 -3.63
N LYS A 200 -12.43 -0.25 -4.39
CA LYS A 200 -12.98 -1.37 -5.19
C LYS A 200 -13.68 -2.42 -4.33
N GLY A 201 -13.27 -2.58 -3.07
CA GLY A 201 -13.93 -3.47 -2.11
C GLY A 201 -15.35 -3.05 -1.73
N ALA A 202 -15.70 -1.77 -1.89
CA ALA A 202 -17.04 -1.23 -1.65
C ALA A 202 -17.95 -1.29 -2.89
N ASP A 203 -17.39 -1.52 -4.08
CA ASP A 203 -18.13 -1.58 -5.34
C ASP A 203 -18.71 -3.00 -5.59
N PRO A 204 -20.05 -3.16 -5.69
CA PRO A 204 -20.69 -4.45 -5.94
C PRO A 204 -20.42 -5.04 -7.33
N GLU A 205 -19.98 -4.26 -8.31
CA GLU A 205 -19.58 -4.77 -9.63
C GLU A 205 -18.17 -5.40 -9.59
N GLN A 206 -17.32 -4.97 -8.66
CA GLN A 206 -15.93 -5.41 -8.55
C GLN A 206 -15.67 -6.36 -7.36
N SER A 207 -16.53 -6.37 -6.33
CA SER A 207 -16.30 -7.07 -5.07
C SER A 207 -17.41 -8.04 -4.70
N LYS A 208 -17.02 -9.26 -4.30
CA LYS A 208 -17.94 -10.26 -3.71
C LYS A 208 -18.04 -10.15 -2.20
N ILE A 209 -17.33 -9.19 -1.62
CA ILE A 209 -17.19 -8.97 -0.17
C ILE A 209 -17.55 -7.52 0.22
N VAL A 210 -18.46 -6.89 -0.52
CA VAL A 210 -18.99 -5.56 -0.20
C VAL A 210 -19.50 -5.51 1.23
N GLY A 211 -19.17 -4.43 1.94
CA GLY A 211 -19.53 -4.24 3.34
C GLY A 211 -18.77 -5.14 4.33
N LYS A 212 -17.86 -6.01 3.86
CA LYS A 212 -17.09 -6.97 4.68
C LYS A 212 -15.60 -6.67 4.75
N VAL A 213 -15.15 -5.56 4.17
CA VAL A 213 -13.74 -5.12 4.22
C VAL A 213 -13.53 -4.16 5.38
N GLY A 214 -12.45 -4.37 6.13
CA GLY A 214 -11.87 -3.43 7.08
C GLY A 214 -10.46 -3.02 6.66
N VAL A 215 -9.96 -1.93 7.24
CA VAL A 215 -8.63 -1.37 6.93
C VAL A 215 -7.84 -1.19 8.23
N ALA A 216 -6.55 -1.51 8.18
CA ALA A 216 -5.60 -1.30 9.26
C ALA A 216 -4.25 -0.86 8.69
N GLY A 217 -3.37 -0.36 9.56
CA GLY A 217 -1.99 -0.08 9.17
C GLY A 217 -1.23 -1.36 8.82
N VAL A 218 -0.26 -1.26 7.91
CA VAL A 218 0.66 -2.37 7.61
C VAL A 218 1.35 -2.84 8.90
N PRO A 219 1.53 -4.16 9.10
CA PRO A 219 2.21 -4.67 10.27
C PRO A 219 3.60 -4.06 10.45
N GLY A 220 3.97 -3.79 11.71
CA GLY A 220 5.27 -3.26 12.09
C GLY A 220 6.25 -4.34 12.54
N GLY A 221 7.49 -3.91 12.72
CA GLY A 221 8.57 -4.67 13.32
C GLY A 221 8.81 -4.22 14.75
N MET A 222 9.26 -5.11 15.61
CA MET A 222 9.67 -4.76 16.97
C MET A 222 11.15 -4.39 16.95
N VAL A 223 11.47 -3.12 17.18
CA VAL A 223 12.85 -2.61 17.22
C VAL A 223 13.09 -2.05 18.62
N LYS A 224 14.04 -2.63 19.36
CA LYS A 224 14.36 -2.25 20.76
C LYS A 224 13.14 -2.25 21.70
N GLY A 225 12.19 -3.16 21.48
CA GLY A 225 10.97 -3.27 22.31
C GLY A 225 9.84 -2.32 21.92
N GLU A 226 10.05 -1.47 20.92
CA GLU A 226 9.01 -0.56 20.41
C GLU A 226 8.48 -1.04 19.06
N LEU A 227 7.20 -0.78 18.83
CA LEU A 227 6.54 -1.10 17.57
C LEU A 227 6.87 -0.03 16.53
N TYR A 228 7.65 -0.42 15.53
CA TYR A 228 8.07 0.46 14.45
C TYR A 228 7.27 0.17 13.17
N ARG A 229 6.56 1.18 12.67
CA ARG A 229 5.74 1.08 11.45
C ARG A 229 6.35 1.91 10.32
N ARG A 230 6.51 1.27 9.17
CA ARG A 230 7.02 1.85 7.93
C ARG A 230 6.27 1.18 6.78
N ALA A 231 5.11 1.75 6.42
CA ALA A 231 4.42 1.34 5.22
C ALA A 231 5.26 1.75 4.01
N MET A 232 5.45 0.83 3.08
CA MET A 232 6.06 1.12 1.80
C MET A 232 5.14 2.04 1.01
N MET A 233 5.75 2.96 0.27
CA MET A 233 5.07 3.75 -0.76
C MET A 233 5.63 3.31 -2.12
N PRO A 234 5.24 2.12 -2.63
CA PRO A 234 5.84 1.55 -3.82
C PRO A 234 5.21 2.20 -5.04
N CYS A 235 5.96 3.13 -5.63
CA CYS A 235 5.59 3.95 -6.79
C CYS A 235 4.32 4.77 -6.56
N GLY A 236 4.47 6.08 -6.39
CA GLY A 236 3.37 7.03 -6.59
C GLY A 236 3.50 7.71 -7.95
N ARG A 237 2.39 8.27 -8.43
CA ARG A 237 2.37 9.04 -9.69
C ARG A 237 2.47 10.51 -9.39
N VAL A 238 3.32 11.17 -10.17
CA VAL A 238 3.46 12.62 -10.16
C VAL A 238 3.37 13.12 -11.59
N LEU A 239 2.90 14.35 -11.75
CA LEU A 239 2.90 15.04 -13.04
C LEU A 239 4.03 16.05 -13.07
N ALA A 240 4.81 16.03 -14.14
CA ALA A 240 5.96 16.90 -14.36
C ALA A 240 5.95 17.46 -15.78
N VAL A 241 6.66 18.57 -15.98
CA VAL A 241 6.86 19.17 -17.31
C VAL A 241 8.25 18.79 -17.82
N THR A 242 8.33 18.23 -19.03
CA THR A 242 9.62 17.92 -19.67
C THR A 242 10.32 19.19 -20.13
N LYS A 243 11.65 19.22 -20.10
CA LYS A 243 12.43 20.37 -20.61
C LYS A 243 12.23 20.64 -22.09
N ASP A 244 11.87 19.63 -22.86
CA ASP A 244 11.64 19.74 -24.30
C ASP A 244 10.23 20.24 -24.65
N SER A 245 9.39 20.52 -23.65
CA SER A 245 8.05 21.06 -23.89
C SER A 245 8.13 22.42 -24.59
N LYS A 246 7.38 22.56 -25.70
CA LYS A 246 7.20 23.84 -26.40
C LYS A 246 6.26 24.80 -25.65
N TYR A 247 5.50 24.27 -24.69
CA TYR A 247 4.45 24.99 -23.95
C TYR A 247 4.53 24.65 -22.45
N PRO A 248 5.65 24.96 -21.78
CA PRO A 248 5.87 24.50 -20.41
C PRO A 248 4.95 25.19 -19.39
N TRP A 249 4.54 26.42 -19.66
CA TRP A 249 3.60 27.15 -18.82
C TRP A 249 2.19 26.57 -18.91
N GLU A 250 1.71 26.33 -20.12
CA GLU A 250 0.38 25.75 -20.38
C GLU A 250 0.30 24.32 -19.83
N ALA A 251 1.36 23.52 -20.03
CA ALA A 251 1.46 22.19 -19.43
C ALA A 251 1.39 22.26 -17.90
N TYR A 252 2.07 23.22 -17.28
CA TYR A 252 1.99 23.43 -15.84
C TYR A 252 0.57 23.81 -15.36
N GLN A 253 -0.15 24.65 -16.11
CA GLN A 253 -1.53 25.01 -15.78
C GLN A 253 -2.46 23.79 -15.77
N VAL A 254 -2.27 22.87 -16.72
CA VAL A 254 -3.02 21.59 -16.74
C VAL A 254 -2.67 20.75 -15.52
N ILE A 255 -1.39 20.62 -15.18
CA ILE A 255 -0.95 19.90 -13.97
C ILE A 255 -1.59 20.49 -12.72
N GLN A 256 -1.55 21.81 -12.58
CA GLN A 256 -2.13 22.47 -11.42
C GLN A 256 -3.64 22.23 -11.35
N TYR A 257 -4.37 22.32 -12.46
CA TYR A 257 -5.80 22.04 -12.52
C TYR A 257 -6.11 20.60 -12.08
N LEU A 258 -5.45 19.60 -12.67
CA LEU A 258 -5.68 18.19 -12.36
C LEU A 258 -5.34 17.83 -10.92
N THR A 259 -4.30 18.46 -10.36
CA THR A 259 -3.81 18.12 -9.02
C THR A 259 -4.47 18.95 -7.91
N THR A 260 -5.37 19.87 -8.24
CA THR A 260 -6.06 20.71 -7.23
C THR A 260 -7.57 20.78 -7.41
N VAL A 261 -8.06 20.96 -8.64
CA VAL A 261 -9.48 21.16 -8.91
C VAL A 261 -10.21 19.84 -9.01
N THR A 262 -9.65 18.88 -9.73
CA THR A 262 -10.26 17.54 -9.91
C THR A 262 -9.82 16.54 -8.85
N SER A 263 -8.76 16.86 -8.09
CA SER A 263 -8.04 15.88 -7.28
C SER A 263 -8.89 15.14 -6.26
N LEU A 264 -9.89 15.79 -5.66
CA LEU A 264 -10.76 15.13 -4.68
C LEU A 264 -11.64 14.07 -5.33
N ASP A 265 -12.33 14.44 -6.42
CA ASP A 265 -13.19 13.54 -7.20
C ASP A 265 -12.36 12.36 -7.73
N ASP A 266 -11.19 12.69 -8.28
CA ASP A 266 -10.22 11.73 -8.79
C ASP A 266 -9.81 10.69 -7.74
N VAL A 267 -9.63 11.06 -6.46
CA VAL A 267 -9.22 10.10 -5.43
C VAL A 267 -10.37 9.43 -4.71
N SER A 268 -11.59 9.97 -4.78
CA SER A 268 -12.73 9.47 -4.01
C SER A 268 -13.60 8.49 -4.79
N THR A 269 -13.66 8.59 -6.11
CA THR A 269 -14.38 7.64 -6.95
C THR A 269 -13.72 6.26 -7.01
N ALA A 270 -14.53 5.21 -7.18
CA ALA A 270 -14.09 3.84 -7.45
C ALA A 270 -13.72 3.60 -8.92
N GLU A 271 -14.05 4.55 -9.82
CA GLU A 271 -13.75 4.50 -11.25
C GLU A 271 -12.26 4.72 -11.56
N THR A 272 -11.53 5.34 -10.62
CA THR A 272 -10.10 5.61 -10.76
C THR A 272 -9.28 4.69 -9.86
N GLY A 273 -8.01 4.55 -10.21
CA GLY A 273 -7.00 3.93 -9.34
C GLY A 273 -6.23 4.94 -8.50
N LEU A 274 -6.66 6.20 -8.42
CA LEU A 274 -5.91 7.27 -7.76
C LEU A 274 -6.23 7.33 -6.28
N ASP A 275 -5.21 7.53 -5.46
CA ASP A 275 -5.32 7.44 -4.01
C ASP A 275 -5.00 8.78 -3.30
N PRO A 276 -5.54 9.03 -2.09
CA PRO A 276 -5.42 10.32 -1.43
C PRO A 276 -3.97 10.73 -1.09
N TYR A 277 -3.56 11.95 -1.48
CA TYR A 277 -2.23 12.50 -1.21
C TYR A 277 -2.23 13.89 -0.53
N ARG A 278 -3.40 14.49 -0.32
CA ARG A 278 -3.59 15.79 0.31
C ARG A 278 -4.30 15.69 1.65
N TYR A 279 -4.05 16.63 2.57
CA TYR A 279 -4.78 16.71 3.83
C TYR A 279 -6.27 16.92 3.59
N SER A 280 -6.63 17.80 2.65
CA SER A 280 -8.00 18.07 2.24
C SER A 280 -8.78 16.81 1.85
N HIS A 281 -8.13 15.85 1.19
CA HIS A 281 -8.75 14.57 0.80
C HIS A 281 -9.20 13.74 2.01
N PHE A 282 -8.53 13.86 3.16
CA PHE A 282 -8.90 13.11 4.38
C PHE A 282 -9.92 13.85 5.26
N THR A 283 -10.19 15.13 4.97
CA THR A 283 -11.12 15.96 5.75
C THR A 283 -12.52 16.05 5.14
N GLN A 284 -12.76 15.38 4.01
CA GLN A 284 -14.04 15.36 3.30
C GLN A 284 -14.52 13.91 3.13
N PRO A 285 -14.80 13.18 4.24
CA PRO A 285 -15.19 11.77 4.18
C PRO A 285 -16.47 11.53 3.37
N GLU A 286 -17.36 12.52 3.28
CA GLU A 286 -18.58 12.48 2.46
C GLU A 286 -18.31 12.29 0.96
N ALA A 287 -17.10 12.61 0.48
CA ALA A 287 -16.73 12.41 -0.92
C ALA A 287 -16.53 10.92 -1.29
N TYR A 288 -16.37 10.03 -0.29
CA TYR A 288 -16.01 8.62 -0.47
C TYR A 288 -17.20 7.65 -0.40
N GLY A 289 -18.43 8.16 -0.31
CA GLY A 289 -19.67 7.36 -0.28
C GLY A 289 -20.10 6.93 1.12
#